data_AF-A0A1X6NM40-F1
#
_entry.id   AF-A0A1X6NM40-F1
#
_cell.length_a   1.000
_cell.length_b   1.000
_cell.length_c   1.000
_cell.angle_alpha   90.00
_cell.angle_beta   90.00
_cell.angle_gamma   90.00
#
_symmetry.space_group_name_H-M   'P 1'
#
loop_
_entity.id
_entity.type
_entity.pdbx_description
1 polymer ?
#
loop_
_entity_poly.entity_id
_entity_poly.type
_entity_poly.pdbx_seq_one_letter_code
_entity_poly.pdbx_strand_id
1 'polypeptide(L)'
;MALRPTSAALEWFKRGARGLFGGKQTRTGNKVSHAENKSRRKWKPNVFDKRLYSATLDRTVRWKVTAAALRTVKKKGGLDEYLLGTSEAGLRFPTAIAMKHEVAAARAAAAAARGGEGAGVGLAAAVEGAPTPAAPGVATRAGGLPKTDAPG
;
A
#
# COMPACT_ATOMS: atom_id res chain seq x y z
N MET A 1 -1.80 25.60 -12.66
CA MET A 1 -0.34 25.69 -12.37
C MET A 1 0.17 24.29 -12.05
N ALA A 2 0.76 23.57 -13.01
CA ALA A 2 1.25 22.21 -12.81
C ALA A 2 2.78 22.25 -12.67
N LEU A 3 3.27 22.09 -11.45
CA LEU A 3 4.69 21.87 -11.19
C LEU A 3 5.09 20.55 -11.87
N ARG A 4 5.76 20.65 -13.01
CA ARG A 4 6.38 19.51 -13.70
C ARG A 4 7.73 19.24 -13.04
N PRO A 5 7.99 18.04 -12.49
CA PRO A 5 9.31 17.76 -11.94
C PRO A 5 10.36 17.69 -13.05
N THR A 6 11.48 18.35 -12.78
CA THR A 6 12.75 18.39 -13.53
C THR A 6 13.18 17.01 -14.02
N SER A 7 13.16 16.82 -15.34
CA SER A 7 13.10 15.52 -16.02
C SER A 7 14.46 14.87 -16.35
N ALA A 8 15.60 15.47 -16.03
CA ALA A 8 16.89 14.93 -16.52
C ALA A 8 17.37 13.65 -15.80
N ALA A 9 17.07 13.47 -14.51
CA ALA A 9 17.68 12.41 -13.70
C ALA A 9 17.00 11.03 -13.81
N LEU A 10 15.79 10.95 -14.38
CA LEU A 10 14.99 9.71 -14.43
C LEU A 10 14.82 9.12 -15.84
N GLU A 11 15.39 9.74 -16.87
CA GLU A 11 15.35 9.28 -18.27
C GLU A 11 15.96 7.88 -18.46
N TRP A 12 16.83 7.46 -17.53
CA TRP A 12 17.50 6.15 -17.58
C TRP A 12 16.59 4.96 -17.23
N PHE A 13 15.52 5.15 -16.44
CA PHE A 13 14.61 4.07 -16.02
C PHE A 13 13.13 4.38 -16.34
N LYS A 14 12.82 4.51 -17.63
CA LYS A 14 11.47 4.81 -18.18
C LYS A 14 10.36 3.89 -17.68
N ARG A 15 10.70 2.64 -17.33
CA ARG A 15 9.73 1.67 -16.77
C ARG A 15 9.22 2.10 -15.40
N GLY A 16 10.09 2.67 -14.57
CA GLY A 16 9.73 3.14 -13.23
C GLY A 16 8.82 4.34 -13.24
N ALA A 17 8.98 5.21 -14.25
CA ALA A 17 8.18 6.43 -14.38
C ALA A 17 6.66 6.17 -14.50
N ARG A 18 6.25 4.98 -14.94
CA ARG A 18 4.84 4.64 -15.25
C ARG A 18 4.12 3.86 -14.13
N GLY A 19 4.73 3.66 -12.98
CA GLY A 19 4.15 2.81 -11.94
C GLY A 19 4.79 2.92 -10.57
N LEU A 20 4.42 2.00 -9.69
CA LEU A 20 4.85 1.98 -8.30
C LEU A 20 5.99 0.99 -8.07
N PHE A 21 7.21 1.52 -8.00
CA PHE A 21 8.43 0.70 -7.90
C PHE A 21 9.11 0.75 -6.52
N GLY A 22 8.73 1.70 -5.64
CA GLY A 22 9.27 1.81 -4.28
C GLY A 22 10.79 1.92 -4.26
N GLY A 23 11.34 2.84 -5.06
CA GLY A 23 12.79 3.07 -5.20
C GLY A 23 13.58 1.98 -5.95
N LYS A 24 12.96 0.86 -6.33
CA LYS A 24 13.67 -0.22 -7.04
C LYS A 24 13.91 0.13 -8.51
N GLN A 25 15.16 -0.07 -8.96
CA GLN A 25 15.59 0.20 -10.33
C GLN A 25 16.25 -1.03 -10.96
N THR A 26 16.44 -0.98 -12.28
CA THR A 26 17.24 -2.01 -12.98
C THR A 26 18.69 -1.83 -12.59
N ARG A 27 19.35 -2.90 -12.15
CA ARG A 27 20.79 -2.90 -11.87
C ARG A 27 21.54 -3.51 -13.04
N THR A 28 22.68 -2.94 -13.40
CA THR A 28 23.61 -3.50 -14.37
C THR A 28 24.82 -4.05 -13.64
N GLY A 29 25.48 -5.05 -14.22
CA GLY A 29 26.73 -5.59 -13.71
C GLY A 29 27.16 -6.81 -14.50
N ASN A 30 28.06 -7.61 -13.93
CA ASN A 30 28.74 -8.67 -14.66
C ASN A 30 28.36 -10.05 -14.13
N LYS A 31 28.32 -11.04 -15.01
CA LYS A 31 28.49 -12.46 -14.68
C LYS A 31 29.99 -12.73 -14.73
N VAL A 32 30.54 -13.29 -13.66
CA VAL A 32 31.97 -13.65 -13.54
C VAL A 32 32.07 -15.18 -13.59
N SER A 33 32.99 -15.72 -14.39
CA SER A 33 33.32 -17.15 -14.38
C SER A 33 34.41 -17.48 -13.36
N HIS A 34 34.69 -18.77 -13.15
CA HIS A 34 35.83 -19.22 -12.35
C HIS A 34 37.19 -18.72 -12.88
N ALA A 35 37.28 -18.47 -14.19
CA ALA A 35 38.45 -17.87 -14.84
C ALA A 35 38.38 -16.33 -14.90
N GLU A 36 37.49 -15.71 -14.13
CA GLU A 36 37.27 -14.25 -14.06
C GLU A 36 36.84 -13.57 -15.38
N ASN A 37 36.33 -14.32 -16.36
CA ASN A 37 35.75 -13.74 -17.56
C ASN A 37 34.45 -13.01 -17.20
N LYS A 38 34.36 -11.72 -17.56
CA LYS A 38 33.27 -10.80 -17.20
C LYS A 38 32.33 -10.57 -18.38
N SER A 39 31.10 -11.09 -18.31
CA SER A 39 30.04 -10.83 -19.30
C SER A 39 28.97 -9.90 -18.74
N ARG A 40 28.52 -8.89 -19.51
CA ARG A 40 27.52 -7.92 -19.06
C ARG A 40 26.14 -8.55 -18.89
N ARG A 41 25.43 -8.23 -17.80
CA ARG A 41 24.04 -8.61 -17.54
C ARG A 41 23.22 -7.49 -16.88
N LYS A 42 21.90 -7.66 -16.89
CA LYS A 42 20.92 -6.73 -16.29
C LYS A 42 20.03 -7.49 -15.31
N TRP A 43 19.82 -6.96 -14.10
CA TRP A 43 18.84 -7.46 -13.13
C TRP A 43 17.65 -6.51 -13.07
N LYS A 44 16.50 -7.01 -13.51
CA LYS A 44 15.24 -6.26 -13.50
C LYS A 44 14.48 -6.55 -12.21
N PRO A 45 13.78 -5.56 -11.62
CA PRO A 45 12.87 -5.83 -10.51
C PRO A 45 11.70 -6.71 -10.98
N ASN A 46 11.14 -7.50 -10.04
CA ASN A 46 9.93 -8.28 -10.29
C ASN A 46 8.69 -7.36 -10.27
N VAL A 47 7.98 -7.26 -11.39
CA VAL A 47 6.89 -6.29 -11.63
C VAL A 47 5.63 -7.04 -12.08
N PHE A 48 4.49 -6.64 -11.52
CA PHE A 48 3.17 -7.15 -11.86
C PHE A 48 2.26 -6.02 -12.32
N ASP A 49 1.37 -6.30 -13.27
CA ASP A 49 0.25 -5.40 -13.60
C ASP A 49 -0.92 -5.71 -12.66
N LYS A 50 -1.27 -4.75 -11.80
CA LYS A 50 -2.34 -4.90 -10.79
C LYS A 50 -3.24 -3.67 -10.76
N ARG A 51 -4.49 -3.91 -10.36
CA ARG A 51 -5.48 -2.87 -10.09
C ARG A 51 -5.49 -2.63 -8.58
N LEU A 52 -5.24 -1.40 -8.16
CA LEU A 52 -5.27 -0.98 -6.76
C LEU A 52 -6.40 0.03 -6.60
N TYR A 53 -7.23 -0.17 -5.59
CA TYR A 53 -8.31 0.75 -5.26
C TYR A 53 -7.77 1.86 -4.33
N SER A 54 -8.16 3.11 -4.61
CA SER A 54 -7.91 4.27 -3.75
C SER A 54 -9.23 4.70 -3.14
N ALA A 55 -9.32 4.68 -1.81
CA ALA A 55 -10.53 5.02 -1.07
C ALA A 55 -10.77 6.53 -1.06
N THR A 56 -9.71 7.34 -1.13
CA THR A 56 -9.81 8.81 -1.10
C THR A 56 -10.34 9.37 -2.42
N LEU A 57 -10.07 8.70 -3.54
CA LEU A 57 -10.45 9.15 -4.88
C LEU A 57 -11.57 8.30 -5.49
N ASP A 58 -12.08 7.30 -4.77
CA ASP A 58 -13.10 6.33 -5.20
C ASP A 58 -12.85 5.73 -6.59
N ARG A 59 -11.57 5.57 -6.96
CA ARG A 59 -11.19 5.08 -8.29
C ARG A 59 -10.22 3.91 -8.19
N THR A 60 -10.39 2.97 -9.14
CA THR A 60 -9.45 1.87 -9.31
C THR A 60 -8.36 2.26 -10.30
N VAL A 61 -7.10 2.20 -9.87
CA VAL A 61 -5.95 2.57 -10.69
C VAL A 61 -5.21 1.32 -11.15
N ARG A 62 -5.00 1.19 -12.46
CA ARG A 62 -4.18 0.12 -13.04
C ARG A 62 -2.73 0.55 -13.11
N TRP A 63 -1.86 -0.08 -12.33
CA TRP A 63 -0.44 0.23 -12.28
C TRP A 63 0.46 -0.99 -12.46
N LYS A 64 1.69 -0.72 -12.91
CA LYS A 64 2.82 -1.64 -12.79
C LYS A 64 3.40 -1.51 -11.39
N VAL A 65 3.35 -2.57 -10.60
CA VAL A 65 3.75 -2.56 -9.20
C VAL A 65 4.81 -3.61 -8.95
N THR A 66 5.86 -3.28 -8.19
CA THR A 66 6.84 -4.28 -7.79
C THR A 66 6.32 -5.16 -6.65
N ALA A 67 6.83 -6.39 -6.55
CA ALA A 67 6.46 -7.31 -5.46
C ALA A 67 6.69 -6.71 -4.07
N ALA A 68 7.75 -5.90 -3.90
CA ALA A 68 8.02 -5.23 -2.63
C ALA A 68 7.04 -4.10 -2.33
N ALA A 69 6.68 -3.30 -3.34
CA ALA A 69 5.67 -2.26 -3.17
C ALA A 69 4.30 -2.87 -2.81
N LEU A 70 3.92 -4.00 -3.42
CA LEU A 70 2.70 -4.72 -3.04
C LEU A 70 2.72 -5.19 -1.58
N ARG A 71 3.85 -5.73 -1.10
CA ARG A 71 4.00 -6.14 0.30
C ARG A 71 3.85 -4.95 1.26
N THR A 72 4.43 -3.80 0.91
CA THR A 72 4.32 -2.59 1.75
C THR A 72 2.93 -1.97 1.72
N VAL A 73 2.24 -2.00 0.58
CA VAL A 73 0.84 -1.56 0.47
C VAL A 73 -0.05 -2.41 1.37
N LYS A 74 0.10 -3.75 1.32
CA LYS A 74 -0.66 -4.64 2.21
C LYS A 74 -0.33 -4.40 3.69
N LYS A 75 0.95 -4.18 4.03
CA LYS A 75 1.37 -3.89 5.42
C LYS A 75 0.78 -2.59 5.96
N LYS A 76 0.63 -1.56 5.12
CA LYS A 76 0.06 -0.26 5.51
C LYS A 76 -1.46 -0.21 5.44
N GLY A 77 -2.12 -1.28 4.97
CA GLY A 77 -3.57 -1.38 4.93
C GLY A 77 -4.24 -0.68 3.75
N GLY A 78 -3.49 -0.12 2.80
CA GLY A 78 -4.07 0.63 1.69
C GLY A 78 -3.06 1.27 0.76
N LEU A 79 -3.52 1.67 -0.43
CA LEU A 79 -2.70 2.45 -1.36
C LEU A 79 -2.48 3.87 -0.83
N ASP A 80 -3.52 4.49 -0.29
CA ASP A 80 -3.50 5.89 0.14
C ASP A 80 -2.59 6.08 1.36
N GLU A 81 -2.71 5.21 2.36
CA GLU A 81 -1.84 5.16 3.54
C GLU A 81 -0.37 4.91 3.15
N TYR A 82 -0.15 4.12 2.10
CA TYR A 82 1.18 3.91 1.56
C TYR A 82 1.76 5.17 0.92
N LEU A 83 0.98 5.89 0.13
CA LEU A 83 1.42 7.12 -0.54
C LEU A 83 1.68 8.25 0.46
N LEU A 84 0.79 8.43 1.43
CA LEU A 84 0.92 9.47 2.46
C LEU A 84 2.08 9.15 3.43
N GLY A 85 2.19 7.90 3.87
CA GLY A 85 3.23 7.48 4.82
C GLY A 85 4.60 7.20 4.20
N THR A 86 4.84 7.51 2.92
CA THR A 86 6.16 7.35 2.28
C THR A 86 6.67 8.70 1.81
N SER A 87 7.96 8.97 2.04
CA SER A 87 8.60 10.19 1.55
C SER A 87 8.72 10.17 0.01
N GLU A 88 8.76 11.35 -0.60
CA GLU A 88 8.90 11.48 -2.06
C GLU A 88 10.22 10.85 -2.56
N ALA A 89 11.29 10.94 -1.76
CA ALA A 89 12.55 10.26 -2.03
C ALA A 89 12.40 8.73 -2.10
N GLY A 90 11.57 8.14 -1.24
CA GLY A 90 11.28 6.70 -1.22
C GLY A 90 10.35 6.24 -2.36
N LEU A 91 9.43 7.11 -2.78
CA LEU A 91 8.56 6.87 -3.92
C LEU A 91 9.32 6.99 -5.25
N ARG A 92 10.21 7.99 -5.33
CA ARG A 92 11.20 8.31 -6.38
C ARG A 92 10.65 8.62 -7.78
N PHE A 93 9.52 8.03 -8.16
CA PHE A 93 8.97 8.09 -9.52
C PHE A 93 7.84 9.14 -9.65
N PRO A 94 7.79 9.87 -10.77
CA PRO A 94 6.90 11.02 -10.94
C PRO A 94 5.42 10.65 -10.86
N THR A 95 4.97 9.55 -11.48
CA THR A 95 3.56 9.14 -11.39
C THR A 95 3.12 8.83 -9.96
N ALA A 96 4.00 8.24 -9.15
CA ALA A 96 3.68 7.94 -7.77
C ALA A 96 3.65 9.23 -6.92
N ILE A 97 4.57 10.17 -7.17
CA ILE A 97 4.61 11.48 -6.50
C ILE A 97 3.38 12.31 -6.88
N ALA A 98 3.01 12.35 -8.17
CA ALA A 98 1.81 13.03 -8.66
C ALA A 98 0.55 12.49 -7.96
N MET A 99 0.40 11.17 -7.89
CA MET A 99 -0.73 10.55 -7.17
C MET A 99 -0.72 10.90 -5.68
N LYS A 100 0.45 10.98 -5.04
CA LYS A 100 0.55 11.42 -3.64
C LYS A 100 0.01 12.84 -3.47
N HIS A 101 0.37 13.77 -4.36
CA HIS A 101 -0.16 15.13 -4.31
C HIS A 101 -1.67 15.17 -4.57
N GLU A 102 -2.18 14.37 -5.53
CA GLU A 102 -3.63 14.26 -5.77
C GLU A 102 -4.38 13.76 -4.53
N VAL A 103 -3.88 12.71 -3.89
CA VAL A 103 -4.48 12.15 -2.65
C VAL A 103 -4.37 13.13 -1.49
N ALA A 104 -3.24 13.82 -1.35
CA ALA A 104 -3.05 14.82 -0.29
C ALA A 104 -3.98 16.03 -0.50
N ALA A 105 -4.13 16.51 -1.73
CA ALA A 105 -5.05 17.58 -2.09
C ALA A 105 -6.50 17.16 -1.88
N ALA A 106 -6.89 15.94 -2.28
CA ALA A 106 -8.23 15.41 -2.04
C ALA A 106 -8.53 15.24 -0.55
N ARG A 107 -7.58 14.77 0.26
CA ARG A 107 -7.73 14.70 1.73
C ARG A 107 -7.82 16.09 2.36
N ALA A 108 -7.03 17.05 1.89
CA ALA A 108 -7.09 18.43 2.37
C ALA A 108 -8.43 19.09 2.00
N ALA A 109 -8.91 18.91 0.77
CA ALA A 109 -10.21 19.39 0.34
C ALA A 109 -11.36 18.73 1.13
N ALA A 110 -11.29 17.42 1.35
CA ALA A 110 -12.26 16.71 2.17
C ALA A 110 -12.21 17.14 3.65
N ALA A 111 -11.03 17.45 4.19
CA ALA A 111 -10.88 18.00 5.53
C ALA A 111 -11.41 19.44 5.62
N ALA A 112 -11.18 20.27 4.60
CA ALA A 112 -11.73 21.63 4.52
C ALA A 112 -13.26 21.62 4.41
N ALA A 113 -13.84 20.67 3.66
CA ALA A 113 -15.29 20.49 3.58
C ALA A 113 -15.88 20.01 4.92
N ARG A 114 -15.18 19.13 5.65
CA ARG A 114 -15.60 18.70 7.00
C ARG A 114 -15.38 19.78 8.08
N GLY A 115 -14.46 20.71 7.87
CA GLY A 115 -14.18 21.83 8.77
C GLY A 115 -15.23 22.94 8.77
N GLY A 116 -16.24 22.87 7.90
CA GLY A 116 -17.40 23.77 7.88
C GLY A 116 -18.66 23.21 8.56
N GLU A 117 -18.66 21.95 8.99
CA GLU A 117 -19.84 21.28 9.56
C GLU A 117 -19.42 20.50 10.80
N GLY A 118 -19.24 21.22 11.91
CA GLY A 118 -18.78 20.62 13.16
C GLY A 118 -18.43 21.61 14.28
N ALA A 119 -19.11 22.76 14.36
CA ALA A 119 -19.11 23.59 15.55
C ALA A 119 -20.58 23.76 16.01
N GLY A 120 -21.03 22.84 16.86
CA GLY A 120 -22.29 22.98 17.60
C GLY A 120 -23.31 21.88 17.37
N VAL A 121 -23.14 20.74 18.06
CA VAL A 121 -24.19 20.21 18.94
C VAL A 121 -23.48 19.60 20.15
N GLY A 122 -23.59 20.25 21.31
CA GLY A 122 -23.26 19.63 22.57
C GLY A 122 -24.41 18.75 23.03
N LEU A 123 -24.10 17.59 23.59
CA LEU A 123 -24.96 16.99 24.60
C LEU A 123 -24.10 16.39 25.72
N ALA A 124 -24.20 17.08 26.85
CA ALA A 124 -24.22 16.57 28.22
C ALA A 124 -23.26 15.46 28.66
N ALA A 125 -22.47 15.83 29.67
CA ALA A 125 -21.88 14.94 30.65
C ALA A 125 -22.91 14.00 31.31
N ALA A 126 -22.49 12.77 31.61
CA ALA A 126 -22.81 12.10 32.88
C ALA A 126 -21.89 10.88 33.09
N VAL A 127 -21.20 10.93 34.23
CA VAL A 127 -20.52 9.82 34.91
C VAL A 127 -21.57 8.88 35.52
N GLU A 128 -21.33 7.57 35.55
CA GLU A 128 -21.72 6.65 36.63
C GLU A 128 -21.30 5.20 36.31
N GLY A 129 -20.58 4.59 37.24
CA GLY A 129 -20.84 3.23 37.71
C GLY A 129 -20.52 2.03 36.79
N ALA A 130 -19.26 1.59 36.83
CA ALA A 130 -18.95 0.18 36.61
C ALA A 130 -19.07 -0.59 37.93
N PRO A 131 -19.91 -1.65 38.00
CA PRO A 131 -19.56 -2.79 38.83
C PRO A 131 -19.73 -4.15 38.12
N THR A 132 -18.58 -4.82 37.99
CA THR A 132 -18.32 -6.21 38.43
C THR A 132 -18.86 -7.39 37.58
N PRO A 133 -18.10 -8.50 37.49
CA PRO A 133 -18.17 -9.48 36.40
C PRO A 133 -18.85 -10.80 36.80
N ALA A 134 -18.84 -11.73 35.82
CA ALA A 134 -19.05 -13.18 35.92
C ALA A 134 -20.49 -13.69 35.69
N ALA A 135 -20.61 -14.57 34.68
CA ALA A 135 -21.51 -15.71 34.73
C ALA A 135 -20.79 -16.94 34.15
N PRO A 136 -20.97 -18.13 34.76
CA PRO A 136 -20.13 -19.31 34.59
C PRO A 136 -20.52 -20.20 33.41
N GLY A 137 -19.59 -21.08 33.04
CA GLY A 137 -19.74 -22.05 31.94
C GLY A 137 -20.65 -23.24 32.23
N VAL A 138 -21.13 -23.85 31.14
CA VAL A 138 -21.76 -25.18 30.96
C VAL A 138 -21.71 -25.42 29.44
N ALA A 139 -21.43 -26.56 28.83
CA ALA A 139 -20.90 -27.86 29.23
C ALA A 139 -20.44 -28.58 27.95
N THR A 140 -19.54 -29.55 28.13
CA THR A 140 -19.13 -30.59 27.19
C THR A 140 -20.28 -31.19 26.37
N ARG A 141 -20.05 -31.38 25.06
CA ARG A 141 -20.46 -32.64 24.41
C ARG A 141 -19.40 -33.09 23.40
N ALA A 142 -18.73 -34.17 23.78
CA ALA A 142 -17.95 -35.01 22.89
C ALA A 142 -18.83 -35.51 21.74
N GLY A 143 -18.28 -35.48 20.52
CA GLY A 143 -18.90 -36.02 19.32
C GLY A 143 -17.86 -36.05 18.22
N GLY A 144 -17.03 -37.08 18.22
CA GLY A 144 -16.07 -37.36 17.14
C GLY A 144 -16.81 -37.59 15.82
N LEU A 145 -16.22 -37.10 14.73
CA LEU A 145 -16.65 -37.46 13.38
C LEU A 145 -16.36 -38.95 13.15
N PRO A 146 -17.33 -39.76 12.68
CA PRO A 146 -17.02 -41.10 12.22
C PRO A 146 -16.19 -40.99 10.92
N LYS A 147 -15.03 -41.62 10.91
CA LYS A 147 -14.27 -41.93 9.69
C LYS A 147 -15.07 -43.00 8.94
N THR A 148 -15.81 -42.61 7.91
CA THR A 148 -16.41 -43.56 6.96
C THR A 148 -15.30 -44.12 6.09
N ASP A 149 -14.89 -45.35 6.36
CA ASP A 149 -14.19 -46.19 5.39
C ASP A 149 -15.21 -46.63 4.33
N ALA A 150 -14.94 -46.29 3.07
CA ALA A 150 -15.73 -46.73 1.93
C ALA A 150 -15.17 -48.08 1.43
N PRO A 151 -16.00 -49.13 1.26
CA PRO A 151 -15.65 -50.26 0.41
C PRO A 151 -16.16 -50.03 -1.02
N GLY A 152 -15.27 -50.15 -2.00
CA GLY A 152 -15.56 -50.07 -3.44
C GLY A 152 -14.28 -49.96 -4.26
#